data_AF-A0A961U3L7-F1
#
_entry.id   AF-A0A961U3L7-F1
#
_cell.length_a   1.000
_cell.length_b   1.000
_cell.length_c   1.000
_cell.angle_alpha   90.00
_cell.angle_beta   90.00
_cell.angle_gamma   90.00
#
_symmetry.space_group_name_H-M   'P 1'
#
loop_
_entity.id
_entity.type
_entity.pdbx_description
1 polymer ?
#
loop_
_entity_poly.entity_id
_entity_poly.type
_entity_poly.pdbx_seq_one_letter_code
_entity_poly.pdbx_strand_id
1 'polypeptide(L)' 'MAGSSIEQKALVLLNTFERAGKADSRVTVEGRRIELVLVSTKDEDEFERIDMRHD' A
#
# COMPACT_ATOMS: atom_id res chain seq x y z
N MET A 1 30.08 -7.09 8.39
CA MET A 1 28.97 -6.88 7.45
C MET A 1 28.24 -5.61 7.87
N ALA A 2 28.59 -4.48 7.25
CA ALA A 2 28.10 -3.17 7.65
C ALA A 2 26.73 -2.91 7.01
N GLY A 3 25.73 -2.66 7.86
CA GLY A 3 24.49 -1.98 7.50
C GLY A 3 23.50 -2.81 6.70
N SER A 4 22.40 -3.24 7.31
CA SER A 4 21.15 -3.35 6.55
C SER A 4 20.88 -1.95 6.02
N SER A 5 21.14 -1.73 4.74
CA SER A 5 20.95 -0.43 4.12
C SER A 5 19.48 -0.03 4.31
N ILE A 6 19.19 1.25 4.47
CA ILE A 6 17.82 1.70 4.70
C ILE A 6 16.90 1.30 3.53
N GLU A 7 17.47 1.16 2.35
CA GLU A 7 16.87 0.61 1.14
C GLU A 7 16.46 -0.85 1.33
N GLN A 8 17.27 -1.67 2.02
CA GLN A 8 16.90 -3.04 2.35
C GLN A 8 15.72 -3.09 3.33
N LYS A 9 15.65 -2.16 4.28
CA LYS A 9 14.48 -2.02 5.17
C LYS A 9 13.23 -1.59 4.39
N ALA A 10 13.37 -0.64 3.47
CA ALA A 10 12.28 -0.20 2.60
C ALA A 10 11.76 -1.36 1.73
N LEU A 11 12.65 -2.20 1.19
CA LEU A 11 12.29 -3.38 0.40
C LEU A 11 11.54 -4.43 1.21
N VAL A 12 11.94 -4.68 2.46
CA VAL A 12 11.21 -5.61 3.35
C VAL A 12 9.82 -5.08 3.68
N LEU A 13 9.68 -3.77 3.93
CA LEU A 13 8.39 -3.14 4.19
C LEU A 13 7.47 -3.25 2.97
N LEU A 14 7.95 -2.87 1.78
CA LEU A 14 7.22 -2.99 0.52
C LEU A 14 6.69 -4.42 0.29
N ASN A 15 7.57 -5.42 0.38
CA ASN A 15 7.18 -6.83 0.24
C ASN A 15 6.12 -7.26 1.27
N THR A 16 6.14 -6.68 2.47
CA THR A 16 5.17 -7.00 3.53
C THR A 16 3.80 -6.42 3.19
N PHE A 17 3.73 -5.20 2.67
CA PHE A 17 2.49 -4.54 2.28
C PHE A 17 1.85 -5.18 1.04
N GLU A 18 2.65 -5.52 0.03
CA GLU A 18 2.17 -6.26 -1.15
C GLU A 18 1.57 -7.61 -0.78
N ARG A 19 2.23 -8.37 0.12
CA ARG A 19 1.70 -9.64 0.63
C ARG A 19 0.41 -9.50 1.44
N ALA A 20 0.19 -8.34 2.05
CA ALA A 20 -1.04 -8.02 2.76
C ALA A 20 -2.17 -7.55 1.82
N GLY A 21 -1.97 -7.60 0.50
CA GLY A 21 -2.96 -7.19 -0.49
C GLY A 21 -3.13 -5.67 -0.59
N LYS A 22 -2.19 -4.89 -0.03
CA LYS A 22 -2.14 -3.45 -0.24
C LYS A 22 -1.31 -3.20 -1.51
N ALA A 23 -1.88 -2.43 -2.43
CA ALA A 23 -1.16 -2.01 -3.62
C ALA A 23 -0.33 -0.77 -3.28
N ASP A 24 0.98 -0.83 -3.47
CA ASP A 24 1.88 0.30 -3.20
C ASP A 24 2.03 1.15 -4.47
N SER A 25 1.88 2.47 -4.35
CA SER A 25 2.01 3.43 -5.46
C SER A 25 3.44 3.94 -5.61
N ARG A 26 4.10 4.24 -4.49
CA ARG A 26 5.41 4.87 -4.48
C ARG A 26 6.14 4.62 -3.16
N VAL A 27 7.44 4.34 -3.26
CA VAL A 27 8.38 4.28 -2.13
C VAL A 27 9.43 5.37 -2.33
N THR A 28 9.65 6.21 -1.31
CA THR A 28 10.70 7.23 -1.30
C THR A 28 11.61 7.03 -0.11
N VAL A 29 12.92 7.09 -0.32
CA VAL A 29 13.93 6.99 0.74
C VAL A 29 14.76 8.26 0.73
N GLU A 30 14.71 9.02 1.82
CA GLU A 30 15.46 10.28 1.98
C GLU A 30 16.31 10.21 3.25
N GLY A 31 17.59 9.88 3.08
CA GLY A 31 18.54 9.73 4.19
C GLY A 31 18.13 8.63 5.17
N ARG A 32 17.44 9.00 6.26
CA ARG A 32 16.93 8.07 7.28
C ARG A 32 15.40 7.92 7.28
N ARG A 33 14.71 8.61 6.38
CA ARG A 33 13.25 8.59 6.24
C ARG A 33 12.86 7.65 5.11
N ILE A 34 11.83 6.83 5.36
CA ILE A 34 11.14 6.02 4.35
C ILE A 34 9.70 6.51 4.30
N GLU A 35 9.20 6.78 3.09
CA GLU A 35 7.82 7.17 2.84
C GLU A 35 7.18 6.16 1.87
N LEU A 36 6.05 5.59 2.27
CA LEU A 36 5.28 4.60 1.52
C LEU A 36 3.91 5.18 1.22
N VAL A 37 3.58 5.31 -0.07
CA VAL A 37 2.26 5.74 -0.53
C VAL A 37 1.50 4.51 -0.99
N LEU A 38 0.46 4.14 -0.26
CA LEU A 38 -0.43 3.03 -0.59
C LEU A 38 -1.58 3.52 -1.48
N VAL A 39 -1.87 2.79 -2.55
CA VAL A 39 -3.12 2.95 -3.29
C VAL A 39 -4.22 2.27 -2.48
N SER A 40 -5.17 3.04 -1.99
CA SER A 40 -6.46 2.45 -1.62
C SER A 40 -7.18 2.10 -2.92
N THR A 41 -7.17 0.84 -3.31
CA THR A 41 -8.31 0.33 -4.06
C THR A 41 -9.49 0.53 -3.13
N LYS A 42 -10.27 1.59 -3.39
CA LYS A 42 -11.61 1.71 -2.82
C LYS A 42 -12.25 0.36 -3.12
N ASP A 43 -12.62 -0.39 -2.08
CA ASP A 43 -13.57 -1.48 -2.27
C ASP A 43 -14.78 -0.77 -2.89
N GLU A 44 -14.94 -0.88 -4.22
CA GLU A 44 -16.14 -0.40 -4.89
C GLU A 44 -17.27 -1.16 -4.19
N ASP A 45 -18.09 -0.40 -3.47
CA ASP A 45 -19.20 -0.92 -2.70
C ASP A 45 -20.04 -1.75 -3.67
N GLU A 46 -20.01 -3.08 -3.52
CA GLU A 46 -20.66 -4.03 -4.44
C GLU A 46 -22.19 -3.78 -4.53
N PHE A 47 -22.71 -2.91 -3.67
CA PHE A 47 -24.10 -2.50 -3.55
C PHE A 47 -24.40 -1.10 -4.12
N GLU A 48 -23.42 -0.33 -4.60
CA GLU A 48 -23.64 1.04 -5.14
C GLU A 48 -24.52 1.04 -6.41
N ARG A 49 -24.79 -0.14 -6.99
CA ARG A 49 -25.65 -0.33 -8.17
C ARG A 49 -27.03 -0.90 -7.89
N ILE A 50 -27.38 -1.23 -6.64
CA ILE A 50 -28.71 -1.75 -6.32
C ILE A 50 -29.60 -0.59 -5.90
N ASP A 51 -30.34 -0.03 -6.87
CA ASP A 51 -31.42 0.93 -6.59
C ASP A 51 -32.53 0.17 -5.84
N MET A 52 -32.49 0.17 -4.50
CA MET A 52 -33.53 -0.41 -3.63
C MET A 52 -34.80 0.44 -3.64
N ARG A 53 -35.36 0.70 -4.82
CA ARG A 53 -36.72 1.25 -4.94
C ARG A 53 -37.70 0.10 -4.79
N HIS A 54 -38.28 0.02 -3.59
CA HIS A 54 -39.54 -0.67 -3.37
C HIS A 54 -40.67 0.26 -3.81
N ASP A 55 -41.33 -0.09 -4.90
CA ASP A 55 -42.67 0.36 -5.26
C ASP A 55 -43.75 -0.24 -4.33
#